data_AF-A0A084ZAI4-F1
#
_entry.id   AF-A0A084ZAI4-F1
#
_cell.length_a   1.000
_cell.length_b   1.000
_cell.length_c   1.000
_cell.angle_alpha   90.00
_cell.angle_beta   90.00
_cell.angle_gamma   90.00
#
_symmetry.space_group_name_H-M   'P 1'
#
loop_
_entity.id
_entity.type
_entity.pdbx_description
1 polymer ?
#
loop_
_entity_poly.entity_id
_entity_poly.type
_entity_poly.pdbx_seq_one_letter_code
_entity_poly.pdbx_strand_id
1 'polypeptide(L)'
;LAFELLCKGFSATCYDGQYFFDTDHPVGTTTVSNVVGNPLTDTGEPWFLVDATHALLPIIYQERRPFNFVAIDDLTSERVFLQNEFAYGTDGRSNVGFGFWQTCVGSRAALTKANYEAAVSAMMGIPNSNGDPLGMNPTLLVVGKNNRGAAKALIEAITADGGGSNIYYKDVELLISPFVKNPPAPPVPPAPEE
;
A
#
# COMPACT_ATOMS: atom_id res chain seq x y z
N LEU A 1 -1.16 5.66 -9.54
CA LEU A 1 -2.42 4.90 -9.37
C LEU A 1 -2.34 3.91 -8.20
N ALA A 2 -1.68 2.74 -8.32
CA ALA A 2 -1.74 1.72 -7.25
C ALA A 2 -1.15 2.17 -5.89
N PHE A 3 0.12 2.61 -5.86
CA PHE A 3 0.74 3.12 -4.63
C PHE A 3 0.05 4.37 -4.07
N GLU A 4 -0.50 5.19 -4.95
CA GLU A 4 -1.25 6.38 -4.55
C GLU A 4 -2.56 5.99 -3.83
N LEU A 5 -3.29 5.01 -4.37
CA LEU A 5 -4.49 4.47 -3.73
C LEU A 5 -4.15 3.82 -2.39
N LEU A 6 -3.07 3.04 -2.34
CA LEU A 6 -2.57 2.45 -1.09
C LEU A 6 -2.31 3.53 -0.03
N CYS A 7 -1.60 4.61 -0.38
CA CYS A 7 -1.37 5.72 0.55
C CYS A 7 -2.67 6.44 0.94
N LYS A 8 -3.64 6.54 0.02
CA LYS A 8 -4.98 7.08 0.30
C LYS A 8 -5.83 6.18 1.20
N GLY A 9 -5.41 4.94 1.50
CA GLY A 9 -6.17 4.03 2.37
C GLY A 9 -6.47 4.59 3.77
N PHE A 10 -5.67 5.55 4.26
CA PHE A 10 -5.92 6.24 5.54
C PHE A 10 -7.04 7.28 5.50
N SER A 11 -7.58 7.62 4.32
CA SER A 11 -8.61 8.65 4.15
C SER A 11 -9.68 8.32 3.12
N ALA A 12 -9.50 7.26 2.34
CA ALA A 12 -10.47 6.76 1.37
C ALA A 12 -11.16 5.51 1.92
N THR A 13 -12.49 5.47 1.78
CA THR A 13 -13.31 4.37 2.27
C THR A 13 -13.13 3.11 1.41
N CYS A 14 -13.15 1.95 2.06
CA CYS A 14 -13.17 0.65 1.39
C CYS A 14 -14.60 0.09 1.32
N TYR A 15 -14.74 -1.19 0.96
CA TYR A 15 -16.03 -1.78 0.62
C TYR A 15 -17.02 -1.89 1.80
N ASP A 16 -16.51 -1.82 3.04
CA ASP A 16 -17.30 -1.91 4.27
C ASP A 16 -17.75 -0.53 4.81
N GLY A 17 -17.39 0.57 4.14
CA GLY A 17 -17.74 1.93 4.53
C GLY A 17 -16.75 2.61 5.47
N GLN A 18 -15.79 1.88 6.04
CA GLN A 18 -14.68 2.43 6.83
C GLN A 18 -13.50 2.82 5.93
N TYR A 19 -12.53 3.58 6.46
CA TYR A 19 -11.28 3.80 5.73
C TYR A 19 -10.58 2.45 5.49
N PHE A 20 -9.79 2.33 4.41
CA PHE A 20 -9.09 1.06 4.15
C PHE A 20 -8.09 0.69 5.27
N PHE A 21 -7.53 1.71 5.92
CA PHE A 21 -6.71 1.57 7.12
C PHE A 21 -7.44 2.21 8.30
N ASP A 22 -8.13 1.40 9.08
CA ASP A 22 -8.99 1.83 10.19
C ASP A 22 -8.80 0.92 11.42
N THR A 23 -9.15 1.45 12.58
CA THR A 23 -9.17 0.71 13.85
C THR A 23 -10.44 -0.11 14.02
N ASP A 24 -11.49 0.18 13.25
CA ASP A 24 -12.84 -0.28 13.54
C ASP A 24 -13.54 -1.00 12.37
N HIS A 25 -12.84 -1.92 11.68
CA HIS A 25 -13.46 -2.73 10.63
C HIS A 25 -14.49 -3.72 11.20
N PRO A 26 -15.73 -3.76 10.68
CA PRO A 26 -16.76 -4.65 11.20
C PRO A 26 -16.49 -6.11 10.82
N VAL A 27 -16.46 -6.99 11.83
CA VAL A 27 -16.38 -8.44 11.70
C VAL A 27 -17.44 -9.08 12.59
N GLY A 28 -18.58 -9.46 11.99
CA GLY A 28 -19.72 -9.97 12.75
C GLY A 28 -20.26 -8.91 13.72
N THR A 29 -20.15 -9.17 15.03
CA THR A 29 -20.55 -8.23 16.09
C THR A 29 -19.38 -7.48 16.73
N THR A 30 -18.16 -7.71 16.26
CA THR A 30 -16.92 -7.10 16.78
C THR A 30 -16.27 -6.20 15.75
N THR A 31 -15.31 -5.37 16.17
CA THR A 31 -14.45 -4.61 15.28
C THR A 31 -13.00 -5.07 15.34
N VAL A 32 -12.26 -4.89 14.25
CA VAL A 32 -10.85 -5.29 14.11
C VAL A 32 -10.07 -4.13 13.50
N SER A 33 -8.85 -3.91 14.00
CA SER A 33 -7.91 -2.92 13.47
C SER A 33 -6.97 -3.56 12.45
N ASN A 34 -6.71 -2.88 11.35
CA ASN A 34 -5.60 -3.17 10.45
C ASN A 34 -4.55 -2.03 10.42
N VAL A 35 -4.46 -1.27 11.51
CA VAL A 35 -3.51 -0.17 11.66
C VAL A 35 -2.64 -0.35 12.90
N VAL A 36 -1.35 -0.09 12.74
CA VAL A 36 -0.40 0.04 13.86
C VAL A 36 -0.09 1.50 14.10
N GLY A 37 -0.17 1.92 15.37
CA GLY A 37 -0.09 3.33 15.75
C GLY A 37 -1.45 4.02 15.65
N ASN A 38 -1.43 5.36 15.62
CA ASN A 38 -2.64 6.16 15.50
C ASN A 38 -2.61 6.94 14.18
N PRO A 39 -3.45 6.58 13.19
CA PRO A 39 -3.41 7.19 11.87
C PRO A 39 -3.77 8.68 11.85
N LEU A 40 -4.42 9.18 12.92
CA LEU A 40 -4.79 10.59 13.07
C LEU A 40 -3.64 11.47 13.59
N THR A 41 -2.78 10.92 14.45
CA THR A 41 -1.67 11.68 15.06
C THR A 41 -0.33 11.40 14.41
N ASP A 42 -0.14 10.20 13.88
CA ASP A 42 1.13 9.79 13.30
C ASP A 42 1.28 10.37 11.89
N THR A 43 2.28 11.23 11.71
CA THR A 43 2.53 11.93 10.44
C THR A 43 3.75 11.40 9.68
N GLY A 44 4.32 10.27 10.11
CA GLY A 44 5.48 9.65 9.47
C GLY A 44 5.16 9.11 8.08
N GLU A 45 6.21 8.87 7.28
CA GLU A 45 6.10 8.19 5.99
C GLU A 45 5.44 6.82 6.20
N PRO A 46 4.36 6.50 5.47
CA PRO A 46 3.66 5.26 5.71
C PRO A 46 4.49 4.07 5.26
N TRP A 47 4.25 2.95 5.92
CA TRP A 47 4.72 1.63 5.52
C TRP A 47 3.58 0.63 5.65
N PHE A 48 3.63 -0.41 4.83
CA PHE A 48 2.54 -1.37 4.69
C PHE A 48 3.09 -2.78 4.73
N LEU A 49 2.46 -3.62 5.54
CA LEU A 49 2.69 -5.05 5.56
C LEU A 49 1.55 -5.71 4.78
N VAL A 50 1.88 -6.54 3.81
CA VAL A 50 0.94 -7.11 2.86
C VAL A 50 1.07 -8.63 2.83
N ASP A 51 -0.06 -9.31 2.83
CA ASP A 51 -0.17 -10.70 2.43
C ASP A 51 -0.47 -10.76 0.92
N ALA A 52 0.49 -11.27 0.15
CA ALA A 52 0.39 -11.42 -1.30
C ALA A 52 0.09 -12.86 -1.75
N THR A 53 -0.19 -13.77 -0.81
CA THR A 53 -0.45 -15.19 -1.11
C THR A 53 -1.89 -15.47 -1.52
N HIS A 54 -2.81 -14.61 -1.12
CA HIS A 54 -4.23 -14.77 -1.37
C HIS A 54 -4.64 -14.34 -2.79
N ALA A 55 -5.74 -14.93 -3.27
CA ALA A 55 -6.27 -14.66 -4.61
C ALA A 55 -6.68 -13.20 -4.82
N LEU A 56 -7.09 -12.49 -3.75
CA LEU A 56 -7.41 -11.07 -3.77
C LEU A 56 -6.35 -10.29 -3.00
N LEU A 57 -5.62 -9.45 -3.73
CA LEU A 57 -4.64 -8.52 -3.19
C LEU A 57 -5.31 -7.27 -2.59
N PRO A 58 -4.64 -6.54 -1.69
CA PRO A 58 -5.21 -5.34 -1.07
C PRO A 58 -5.45 -4.20 -2.07
N ILE A 59 -4.68 -4.17 -3.16
CA ILE A 59 -4.88 -3.23 -4.27
C ILE A 59 -5.07 -4.03 -5.55
N ILE A 60 -6.20 -3.81 -6.20
CA ILE A 60 -6.57 -4.47 -7.45
C ILE A 60 -6.34 -3.49 -8.58
N TYR A 61 -5.43 -3.84 -9.49
CA TYR A 61 -5.27 -3.13 -10.75
C TYR A 61 -6.17 -3.75 -11.81
N GLN A 62 -7.10 -2.95 -12.33
CA GLN A 62 -8.04 -3.38 -13.35
C GLN A 62 -7.68 -2.72 -14.68
N GLU A 63 -7.20 -3.53 -15.63
CA GLU A 63 -7.04 -3.10 -17.01
C GLU A 63 -8.38 -3.21 -17.75
N ARG A 64 -8.84 -2.10 -18.36
CA ARG A 64 -10.09 -2.05 -19.14
C ARG A 64 -9.83 -2.05 -20.64
N ARG A 65 -8.74 -1.40 -21.07
CA ARG A 65 -8.19 -1.46 -22.41
C ARG A 65 -6.68 -1.46 -22.27
N PRO A 66 -5.97 -2.44 -22.87
CA PRO A 66 -4.52 -2.48 -22.79
C PRO A 66 -3.92 -1.24 -23.42
N PHE A 67 -2.79 -0.80 -22.86
CA PHE A 67 -2.06 0.35 -23.41
C PHE A 67 -1.49 -0.02 -24.77
N ASN A 68 -2.02 0.59 -25.82
CA ASN A 68 -1.56 0.43 -27.19
C ASN A 68 -0.66 1.62 -27.56
N PHE A 69 0.62 1.34 -27.77
CA PHE A 69 1.57 2.32 -28.27
C PHE A 69 1.46 2.43 -29.79
N VAL A 70 1.27 3.63 -30.31
CA VAL A 70 1.17 3.90 -31.74
C VAL A 70 2.23 4.93 -32.10
N ALA A 71 3.12 4.54 -33.01
CA ALA A 71 4.13 5.42 -33.59
C ALA A 71 3.73 5.79 -35.02
N ILE A 72 3.79 7.08 -35.34
CA ILE A 72 3.72 7.61 -36.70
C ILE A 72 5.11 8.18 -36.98
N ASP A 73 6.04 7.28 -37.32
CA ASP A 73 7.45 7.58 -37.58
C ASP A 73 7.90 7.23 -39.01
N ASP A 74 6.96 6.89 -39.89
CA ASP A 74 7.21 6.65 -41.30
C ASP A 74 7.61 7.97 -42.01
N LEU A 75 8.74 7.93 -42.73
CA LEU A 75 9.22 9.05 -43.54
C LEU A 75 8.27 9.45 -44.67
N THR A 76 7.35 8.56 -45.06
CA THR A 76 6.32 8.81 -46.07
C THR A 76 5.05 9.45 -45.50
N SER A 77 4.96 9.61 -44.18
CA SER A 77 3.85 10.30 -43.53
C SER A 77 3.82 11.76 -43.92
N GLU A 78 2.63 12.26 -44.29
CA GLU A 78 2.41 13.67 -44.65
C GLU A 78 2.89 14.63 -43.54
N ARG A 79 2.70 14.24 -42.28
CA ARG A 79 3.16 15.03 -41.12
C ARG A 79 4.68 15.13 -41.09
N VAL A 80 5.38 14.04 -41.34
CA VAL A 80 6.85 14.03 -41.36
C VAL A 80 7.35 14.85 -42.55
N PHE A 81 6.75 14.69 -43.73
CA PHE A 81 7.15 15.41 -44.93
C PHE A 81 6.92 16.93 -44.84
N LEU A 82 5.76 17.37 -44.33
CA LEU A 82 5.41 18.79 -44.27
C LEU A 82 5.97 19.51 -43.05
N GLN A 83 6.06 18.81 -41.91
CA GLN A 83 6.35 19.43 -40.61
C GLN A 83 7.66 18.95 -39.98
N ASN A 84 8.32 17.92 -40.54
CA ASN A 84 9.51 17.28 -39.95
C ASN A 84 9.29 16.81 -38.49
N GLU A 85 8.08 16.34 -38.17
CA GLU A 85 7.70 15.87 -36.85
C GLU A 85 7.30 14.39 -36.85
N PHE A 86 7.80 13.63 -35.89
CA PHE A 86 7.31 12.29 -35.56
C PHE A 86 6.32 12.36 -34.40
N ALA A 87 5.26 11.56 -34.47
CA ALA A 87 4.23 11.51 -33.43
C ALA A 87 4.21 10.15 -32.74
N TYR A 88 4.25 10.17 -31.42
CA TYR A 88 4.14 8.98 -30.57
C TYR A 88 2.95 9.16 -29.64
N GLY A 89 2.03 8.21 -29.68
CA GLY A 89 0.82 8.20 -28.89
C GLY A 89 0.70 6.90 -28.09
N THR A 90 -0.03 6.97 -26.99
CA THR A 90 -0.46 5.78 -26.27
C THR A 90 -1.92 5.97 -25.87
N ASP A 91 -2.78 5.04 -26.23
CA ASP A 91 -4.17 4.98 -25.74
C ASP A 91 -4.32 3.74 -24.88
N GLY A 92 -4.95 3.89 -23.72
CA GLY A 92 -5.18 2.82 -22.77
C GLY A 92 -6.16 3.28 -21.70
N ARG A 93 -6.75 2.32 -20.99
CA ARG A 93 -7.64 2.64 -19.87
C ARG A 93 -7.47 1.60 -18.78
N SER A 94 -7.16 2.06 -17.59
CA SER A 94 -7.10 1.24 -16.39
C SER A 94 -7.72 1.96 -15.21
N ASN A 95 -7.97 1.21 -14.14
CA ASN A 95 -8.39 1.72 -12.85
C ASN A 95 -7.69 0.94 -11.73
N VAL A 96 -7.74 1.49 -10.52
CA VAL A 96 -7.32 0.80 -9.30
C VAL A 96 -8.45 0.84 -8.27
N GLY A 97 -8.57 -0.22 -7.48
CA GLY A 97 -9.54 -0.32 -6.39
C GLY A 97 -8.94 -1.01 -5.18
N PHE A 98 -9.56 -0.79 -4.02
CA PHE A 98 -9.25 -1.55 -2.82
C PHE A 98 -9.81 -2.97 -2.97
N GLY A 99 -9.00 -3.95 -2.58
CA GLY A 99 -9.43 -5.32 -2.33
C GLY A 99 -9.85 -5.49 -0.87
N PHE A 100 -9.43 -6.60 -0.28
CA PHE A 100 -9.70 -6.90 1.13
C PHE A 100 -8.75 -6.14 2.05
N TRP A 101 -9.30 -5.56 3.13
CA TRP A 101 -8.52 -4.84 4.13
C TRP A 101 -7.72 -5.80 5.02
N GLN A 102 -8.17 -7.05 5.15
CA GLN A 102 -7.52 -8.09 5.96
C GLN A 102 -6.13 -8.44 5.44
N THR A 103 -5.87 -8.27 4.14
CA THR A 103 -4.61 -8.64 3.49
C THR A 103 -3.53 -7.56 3.62
N CYS A 104 -3.80 -6.46 4.32
CA CYS A 104 -2.85 -5.37 4.47
C CYS A 104 -2.99 -4.67 5.82
N VAL A 105 -1.87 -4.50 6.51
CA VAL A 105 -1.76 -3.67 7.70
C VAL A 105 -0.94 -2.42 7.36
N GLY A 106 -1.47 -1.26 7.70
CA GLY A 106 -0.83 0.03 7.46
C GLY A 106 -0.31 0.67 8.75
N SER A 107 0.74 1.48 8.64
CA SER A 107 1.17 2.32 9.75
C SER A 107 1.82 3.60 9.27
N ARG A 108 1.64 4.67 10.05
CA ARG A 108 2.31 5.97 9.88
C ARG A 108 3.29 6.26 11.03
N ALA A 109 3.40 5.35 11.99
CA ALA A 109 4.40 5.41 13.06
C ALA A 109 5.78 5.05 12.51
N ALA A 110 6.84 5.34 13.26
CA ALA A 110 8.19 4.96 12.87
C ALA A 110 8.32 3.44 12.68
N LEU A 111 9.01 3.01 11.62
CA LEU A 111 9.29 1.58 11.39
C LEU A 111 10.34 1.10 12.41
N THR A 112 9.88 0.42 13.44
CA THR A 112 10.69 -0.17 14.51
C THR A 112 10.38 -1.66 14.64
N LYS A 113 11.26 -2.43 15.30
CA LYS A 113 11.02 -3.87 15.57
C LYS A 113 9.70 -4.11 16.28
N ALA A 114 9.40 -3.31 17.31
CA ALA A 114 8.16 -3.41 18.08
C ALA A 114 6.92 -3.14 17.21
N ASN A 115 6.96 -2.11 16.35
CA ASN A 115 5.84 -1.81 15.47
C ASN A 115 5.67 -2.85 14.36
N TYR A 116 6.77 -3.43 13.87
CA TYR A 116 6.71 -4.53 12.91
C TYR A 116 6.06 -5.78 13.52
N GLU A 117 6.49 -6.20 14.71
CA GLU A 117 5.89 -7.33 15.43
C GLU A 117 4.39 -7.10 15.74
N ALA A 118 4.03 -5.87 16.11
CA ALA A 118 2.64 -5.49 16.30
C ALA A 118 1.84 -5.61 15.00
N ALA A 119 2.43 -5.25 13.84
CA ALA A 119 1.77 -5.36 12.54
C ALA A 119 1.59 -6.82 12.11
N VAL A 120 2.62 -7.65 12.30
CA VAL A 120 2.56 -9.10 12.04
C VAL A 120 1.48 -9.74 12.91
N SER A 121 1.47 -9.42 14.21
CA SER A 121 0.48 -9.94 15.15
C SER A 121 -0.94 -9.47 14.82
N ALA A 122 -1.11 -8.21 14.42
CA ALA A 122 -2.39 -7.67 14.00
C ALA A 122 -2.91 -8.40 12.75
N MET A 123 -2.07 -8.63 11.75
CA MET A 123 -2.45 -9.33 10.52
C MET A 123 -2.81 -10.81 10.78
N MET A 124 -1.95 -11.55 11.49
CA MET A 124 -2.19 -12.96 11.79
C MET A 124 -3.35 -13.18 12.76
N GLY A 125 -3.66 -12.16 13.58
CA GLY A 125 -4.72 -12.19 14.58
C GLY A 125 -6.12 -11.88 14.05
N ILE A 126 -6.29 -11.56 12.76
CA ILE A 126 -7.60 -11.21 12.19
C ILE A 126 -8.54 -12.42 12.24
N PRO A 127 -9.65 -12.34 13.01
CA PRO A 127 -10.62 -13.42 13.08
C PRO A 127 -11.62 -13.35 11.92
N ASN A 128 -12.25 -14.49 11.62
CA ASN A 128 -13.48 -14.55 10.85
C ASN A 128 -14.70 -14.20 11.74
N SER A 129 -15.90 -14.12 11.15
CA SER A 129 -17.12 -13.80 11.91
C SER A 129 -17.50 -14.83 13.00
N ASN A 130 -16.92 -16.03 12.96
CA ASN A 130 -17.11 -17.09 13.96
C ASN A 130 -16.02 -17.08 15.06
N GLY A 131 -15.00 -16.21 14.93
CA GLY A 131 -13.88 -16.11 15.87
C GLY A 131 -12.65 -16.96 15.52
N ASP A 132 -12.66 -17.75 14.44
CA ASP A 132 -11.49 -18.52 14.02
C ASP A 132 -10.50 -17.66 13.23
N PRO A 133 -9.18 -17.92 13.28
CA PRO A 133 -8.19 -17.19 12.49
C PRO A 133 -8.46 -17.30 10.99
N LEU A 134 -8.36 -16.17 10.28
CA LEU A 134 -8.58 -16.12 8.83
C LEU A 134 -7.38 -16.66 8.01
N GLY A 135 -6.25 -16.90 8.68
CA GLY A 135 -5.06 -17.50 8.05
C GLY A 135 -4.19 -16.52 7.25
N MET A 136 -4.30 -15.21 7.53
CA MET A 136 -3.47 -14.18 6.92
C MET A 136 -2.02 -14.29 7.40
N ASN A 137 -1.07 -14.22 6.46
CA ASN A 137 0.36 -14.26 6.77
C ASN A 137 1.11 -13.20 5.94
N PRO A 138 1.86 -12.30 6.58
CA PRO A 138 2.56 -11.25 5.86
C PRO A 138 3.68 -11.83 4.99
N THR A 139 3.78 -11.39 3.75
CA THR A 139 4.84 -11.83 2.81
C THR A 139 5.61 -10.67 2.20
N LEU A 140 5.07 -9.46 2.23
CA LEU A 140 5.64 -8.30 1.56
C LEU A 140 5.59 -7.06 2.47
N LEU A 141 6.73 -6.42 2.67
CA LEU A 141 6.85 -5.11 3.31
C LEU A 141 7.06 -4.03 2.24
N VAL A 142 6.10 -3.10 2.14
CA VAL A 142 6.14 -1.98 1.20
C VAL A 142 6.50 -0.70 1.93
N VAL A 143 7.58 -0.04 1.51
CA VAL A 143 8.09 1.18 2.15
C VAL A 143 8.44 2.28 1.15
N GLY A 144 8.42 3.52 1.64
CA GLY A 144 8.90 4.69 0.92
C GLY A 144 10.40 4.94 1.08
N LYS A 145 10.83 6.14 0.66
CA LYS A 145 12.24 6.52 0.63
C LYS A 145 12.82 6.71 2.02
N ASN A 146 12.05 7.30 2.94
CA ASN A 146 12.52 7.63 4.28
C ASN A 146 12.63 6.38 5.16
N ASN A 147 11.73 5.42 4.98
CA ASN A 147 11.76 4.15 5.71
C ASN A 147 12.72 3.10 5.12
N ARG A 148 13.34 3.36 3.96
CA ARG A 148 14.29 2.44 3.30
C ARG A 148 15.40 1.95 4.23
N GLY A 149 16.02 2.86 4.99
CA GLY A 149 17.14 2.52 5.87
C GLY A 149 16.72 1.57 6.99
N ALA A 150 15.63 1.91 7.68
CA ALA A 150 15.05 1.09 8.74
C ALA A 150 14.59 -0.28 8.21
N ALA A 151 13.95 -0.31 7.05
CA ALA A 151 13.45 -1.56 6.45
C ALA A 151 14.59 -2.50 6.04
N LYS A 152 15.68 -1.97 5.47
CA LYS A 152 16.87 -2.78 5.15
C LYS A 152 17.54 -3.32 6.41
N ALA A 153 17.67 -2.48 7.44
CA ALA A 153 18.23 -2.92 8.72
C ALA A 153 17.36 -4.00 9.39
N LEU A 154 16.04 -3.95 9.21
CA LEU A 154 15.11 -4.92 9.79
C LEU A 154 15.07 -6.24 9.01
N ILE A 155 14.95 -6.21 7.68
CA ILE A 155 14.63 -7.38 6.86
C ILE A 155 15.85 -7.94 6.11
N GLU A 156 16.78 -7.08 5.68
CA GLU A 156 17.94 -7.50 4.86
C GLU A 156 19.24 -7.63 5.65
N ALA A 157 19.35 -7.04 6.85
CA ALA A 157 20.56 -7.17 7.66
C ALA A 157 20.62 -8.53 8.34
N ILE A 158 21.76 -9.21 8.22
CA ILE A 158 22.01 -10.51 8.86
C ILE A 158 22.21 -10.36 10.37
N THR A 159 22.76 -9.23 10.81
CA THR A 159 23.08 -8.94 12.21
C THR A 159 22.14 -7.88 12.78
N ALA A 160 21.73 -8.07 14.04
CA ALA A 160 20.96 -7.08 14.77
C ALA A 160 21.85 -5.93 15.29
N ASP A 161 21.25 -4.76 15.52
CA ASP A 161 21.89 -3.66 16.24
C ASP A 161 22.35 -4.12 17.62
N GLY A 162 23.66 -4.02 17.90
CA GLY A 162 24.28 -4.51 19.14
C GLY A 162 24.99 -5.86 19.04
N GLY A 163 24.95 -6.50 17.85
CA GLY A 163 25.58 -7.80 17.62
C GLY A 163 24.62 -8.97 17.83
N GLY A 164 24.93 -10.12 17.20
CA GLY A 164 24.06 -11.30 17.17
C GLY A 164 23.22 -11.39 15.89
N SER A 165 22.56 -12.54 15.70
CA SER A 165 21.75 -12.83 14.51
C SER A 165 20.42 -12.07 14.53
N ASN A 166 20.04 -11.51 13.39
CA ASN A 166 18.72 -10.90 13.21
C ASN A 166 17.67 -11.99 12.94
N ILE A 167 16.64 -12.06 13.79
CA ILE A 167 15.54 -13.02 13.64
C ILE A 167 14.61 -12.70 12.47
N TYR A 168 14.57 -11.43 12.03
CA TYR A 168 13.71 -10.96 10.93
C TYR A 168 14.41 -10.99 9.57
N TYR A 169 15.62 -11.55 9.51
CA TYR A 169 16.37 -11.64 8.26
C TYR A 169 15.61 -12.50 7.25
N LYS A 170 15.17 -11.86 6.15
CA LYS A 170 14.35 -12.44 5.09
C LYS A 170 13.01 -13.02 5.55
N ASP A 171 12.43 -12.42 6.59
CA ASP A 171 11.09 -12.78 7.07
C ASP A 171 10.01 -12.47 6.01
N VAL A 172 10.12 -11.32 5.34
CA VAL A 172 9.25 -10.89 4.25
C VAL A 172 10.06 -10.33 3.07
N GLU A 173 9.46 -10.27 1.88
CA GLU A 173 10.05 -9.55 0.75
C GLU A 173 9.98 -8.04 0.98
N LEU A 174 11.03 -7.31 0.59
CA LEU A 174 11.10 -5.86 0.75
C LEU A 174 10.89 -5.13 -0.57
N LEU A 175 9.79 -4.37 -0.68
CA LEU A 175 9.51 -3.50 -1.82
C LEU A 175 9.68 -2.03 -1.43
N ILE A 176 10.74 -1.42 -1.93
CA ILE A 176 11.01 0.02 -1.77
C ILE A 176 10.49 0.75 -3.01
N SER A 177 9.47 1.59 -2.85
CA SER A 177 8.85 2.33 -3.95
C SER A 177 8.94 3.85 -3.72
N PRO A 178 9.44 4.64 -4.69
CA PRO A 178 9.46 6.11 -4.58
C PRO A 178 8.07 6.74 -4.67
N PHE A 179 7.05 5.94 -4.98
CA PHE A 179 5.65 6.39 -5.10
C PHE A 179 4.88 6.23 -3.79
N VAL A 180 5.45 5.59 -2.77
CA VAL A 180 4.92 5.64 -1.40
C VAL A 180 5.28 6.98 -0.81
N LYS A 181 4.26 7.77 -0.49
CA LYS A 181 4.40 9.15 0.00
C LYS A 181 3.39 9.37 1.12
N ASN A 182 3.65 10.39 1.95
CA ASN A 182 2.65 10.83 2.91
C ASN A 182 1.34 11.18 2.19
N PRO A 183 0.20 10.61 2.62
CA PRO A 183 -1.08 11.05 2.10
C PRO A 183 -1.27 12.53 2.47
N PRO A 184 -1.90 13.33 1.59
CA PRO A 184 -2.30 14.68 1.95
C PRO A 184 -3.20 14.63 3.19
N ALA A 185 -3.07 15.63 4.07
CA ALA A 185 -3.93 15.73 5.25
C ALA A 185 -5.41 15.66 4.83
N PRO A 186 -6.26 14.99 5.62
CA PRO A 186 -7.69 15.00 5.34
C PRO A 186 -8.18 16.45 5.26
N PRO A 187 -9.10 16.79 4.33
CA PRO A 187 -9.66 18.12 4.27
C PRO A 187 -10.28 18.46 5.64
N VAL A 188 -9.92 19.63 6.18
CA VAL A 188 -10.50 20.13 7.43
C VAL A 188 -12.01 20.22 7.21
N PRO A 189 -12.86 19.56 8.02
CA PRO A 189 -14.30 19.71 7.90
C PRO A 189 -14.65 21.21 8.05
N PRO A 190 -15.62 21.72 7.27
CA PRO A 190 -16.06 23.10 7.45
C PRO A 190 -16.45 23.31 8.92
N ALA A 191 -16.01 24.45 9.48
CA ALA A 191 -16.39 24.82 10.84
C ALA A 191 -17.93 24.76 10.96
N PRO A 192 -18.47 24.24 12.07
CA PRO A 192 -19.91 24.30 12.28
C PRO A 192 -20.34 25.76 12.16
N GLU A 193 -21.30 26.03 11.27
CA GLU A 193 -21.92 27.36 11.19
C GLU A 193 -22.57 27.64 12.55
N GLU A 194 -22.11 28.71 13.22
CA GLU A 194 -22.70 29.24 14.46
C GLU A 194 -24.09 29.83 14.24
#